data_AF-A0A1G1JJK1-F1
#
_entry.id   AF-A0A1G1JJK1-F1
#
_cell.length_a   1.000
_cell.length_b   1.000
_cell.length_c   1.000
_cell.angle_alpha   90.00
_cell.angle_beta   90.00
_cell.angle_gamma   90.00
#
_symmetry.space_group_name_H-M   'P 1'
#
loop_
_entity.id
_entity.type
_entity.pdbx_description
1 polymer ?
#
loop_
_entity_poly.entity_id
_entity_poly.type
_entity_poly.pdbx_seq_one_letter_code
_entity_poly.pdbx_strand_id
1 'polypeptide(L)' 'MLTELRKLIGFEIPAYDYIALTYVSSGNGQGEIETVTYKKGGASGTTVAVLTLTYNSENEIATITKV' A
#
# COMPACT_ATOMS: atom_id res chain seq x y z
N MET A 1 20.86 21.90 -7.66
CA MET A 1 20.57 21.18 -6.41
C MET A 1 19.35 20.32 -6.69
N LEU A 2 19.55 19.05 -7.04
CA LEU A 2 18.43 18.11 -7.22
C LEU A 2 17.83 17.85 -5.84
N THR A 3 16.53 18.11 -5.70
CA THR A 3 15.78 17.73 -4.51
C THR A 3 15.70 16.21 -4.49
N GLU A 4 16.59 15.54 -3.76
CA GLU A 4 16.34 14.14 -3.42
C GLU A 4 15.06 14.14 -2.57
N LEU A 5 13.98 13.62 -3.16
CA LEU A 5 12.78 13.24 -2.44
C LEU A 5 13.29 12.36 -1.29
N ARG A 6 13.25 12.85 -0.05
CA ARG A 6 13.78 12.12 1.10
C ARG A 6 13.07 10.78 1.13
N LYS A 7 13.76 9.74 0.67
CA LYS A 7 13.28 8.38 0.72
C LYS A 7 13.08 8.10 2.20
N LEU A 8 11.83 7.88 2.61
CA LEU A 8 11.53 7.42 3.96
C LEU A 8 12.17 6.05 4.09
N ILE A 9 13.36 6.02 4.69
CA ILE A 9 14.13 4.79 4.89
C ILE A 9 13.21 3.80 5.60
N GLY A 10 12.99 2.64 4.98
CA GLY A 10 12.05 1.60 5.44
C GLY A 10 10.74 1.51 4.63
N PHE A 11 10.18 2.63 4.16
CA PHE A 11 8.91 2.64 3.39
C PHE A 11 9.09 2.54 1.87
N GLU A 12 10.32 2.33 1.45
CA GLU A 12 10.75 2.27 0.06
C GLU A 12 10.18 1.06 -0.66
N ILE A 13 9.39 1.24 -1.70
CA ILE A 13 8.90 0.11 -2.49
C ILE A 13 9.94 -0.20 -3.59
N PRO A 14 10.42 -1.45 -3.74
CA PRO A 14 11.27 -1.82 -4.88
C PRO A 14 10.58 -1.56 -6.22
N ALA A 15 11.31 -1.60 -7.34
CA ALA A 15 10.70 -1.38 -8.65
C ALA A 15 9.51 -2.32 -8.91
N TYR A 16 8.37 -1.75 -9.30
CA TYR A 16 7.14 -2.45 -9.63
C TYR A 16 6.56 -1.90 -10.94
N ASP A 17 5.70 -2.68 -11.59
CA ASP A 17 4.95 -2.29 -12.78
C ASP A 17 3.47 -2.69 -12.71
N TYR A 18 3.04 -3.19 -11.54
CA TYR A 18 1.65 -3.56 -11.28
C TYR A 18 1.27 -3.33 -9.82
N ILE A 19 0.03 -2.90 -9.60
CA ILE A 19 -0.58 -2.72 -8.27
C ILE A 19 -1.91 -3.48 -8.25
N ALA A 20 -2.09 -4.35 -7.25
CA ALA A 20 -3.37 -4.96 -6.92
C ALA A 20 -3.94 -4.33 -5.64
N LEU A 21 -5.25 -4.10 -5.63
CA LEU A 21 -5.99 -3.53 -4.51
C LEU A 21 -7.02 -4.52 -4.00
N THR A 22 -7.15 -4.63 -2.67
CA THR A 22 -8.35 -5.18 -2.03
C THR A 22 -9.04 -4.08 -1.25
N TYR A 23 -10.31 -4.30 -0.93
CA TYR A 23 -11.15 -3.32 -0.23
C TYR A 23 -11.72 -3.93 1.04
N VAL A 24 -11.89 -3.10 2.06
CA VAL A 24 -12.46 -3.49 3.35
C VAL A 24 -13.88 -3.99 3.11
N SER A 25 -14.13 -5.25 3.46
CA SER A 25 -15.43 -5.89 3.22
C SER A 25 -16.49 -5.50 4.26
N SER A 26 -16.06 -5.17 5.49
CA SER A 26 -16.94 -4.78 6.61
C SER A 26 -16.16 -4.05 7.70
N GLY A 27 -16.86 -3.28 8.55
CA GLY A 27 -16.26 -2.49 9.62
C GLY A 27 -15.88 -1.07 9.18
N ASN A 28 -14.98 -0.44 9.94
CA ASN A 28 -14.51 0.91 9.63
C ASN A 28 -13.78 0.95 8.29
N GLY A 29 -14.12 1.93 7.45
CA GLY A 29 -13.58 2.06 6.10
C GLY A 29 -14.19 1.08 5.10
N GLN A 30 -15.37 0.50 5.35
CA GLN A 30 -16.02 -0.40 4.38
C GLN A 30 -16.09 0.23 2.98
N GLY A 31 -15.58 -0.51 1.98
CA GLY A 31 -15.47 -0.03 0.59
C GLY A 31 -14.19 0.75 0.28
N GLU A 32 -13.39 1.12 1.28
CA GLU A 32 -12.08 1.74 1.12
C GLU A 32 -10.97 0.69 0.96
N ILE A 33 -9.79 1.12 0.50
CA ILE A 33 -8.66 0.22 0.22
C ILE A 33 -8.13 -0.42 1.51
N GLU A 34 -8.02 -1.74 1.55
CA GLU A 34 -7.47 -2.48 2.69
C GLU A 34 -6.01 -2.89 2.46
N THR A 35 -5.72 -3.43 1.28
CA THR A 35 -4.35 -3.85 0.91
C THR A 35 -3.93 -3.29 -0.43
N VAL A 36 -2.66 -2.90 -0.52
CA VAL A 36 -1.99 -2.50 -1.77
C VAL A 36 -0.82 -3.45 -1.98
N THR A 37 -0.92 -4.30 -3.01
CA THR A 37 0.13 -5.26 -3.36
C THR A 37 0.89 -4.76 -4.58
N TYR A 38 2.19 -4.51 -4.43
CA TYR A 38 3.07 -4.09 -5.51
C TYR A 38 3.75 -5.30 -6.13
N LYS A 39 3.74 -5.40 -7.47
CA LYS A 39 4.38 -6.50 -8.20
C LYS A 39 5.28 -6.03 -9.34
N LYS A 40 6.32 -6.82 -9.62
CA LYS A 40 7.18 -6.67 -10.80
C LYS A 40 6.99 -7.82 -11.78
N GLY A 41 6.73 -7.50 -13.04
CA GLY A 41 6.40 -8.49 -14.08
C GLY A 41 4.89 -8.64 -14.33
N GLY A 42 4.10 -7.59 -14.09
CA GLY A 42 2.66 -7.58 -14.33
C GLY A 42 1.83 -8.26 -13.22
N ALA A 43 0.57 -8.57 -13.54
CA ALA A 43 -0.40 -9.10 -12.58
C ALA A 43 0.01 -10.44 -11.94
N SER A 44 0.68 -11.29 -12.73
CA SER A 44 1.25 -12.58 -12.28
C SER A 44 2.71 -12.47 -11.86
N GLY A 45 3.26 -11.26 -11.76
CA GLY A 45 4.63 -10.99 -11.40
C GLY A 45 4.95 -11.26 -9.93
N THR A 46 6.21 -11.04 -9.56
CA THR A 46 6.69 -11.21 -8.18
C THR A 46 6.20 -10.07 -7.31
N THR A 47 5.59 -10.37 -6.16
CA THR A 47 5.26 -9.37 -5.15
C THR A 47 6.54 -8.80 -4.53
N VAL A 48 6.66 -7.48 -4.51
CA VAL A 48 7.85 -6.77 -3.99
C VAL A 48 7.57 -5.95 -2.73
N ALA A 49 6.30 -5.70 -2.41
CA ALA A 49 5.85 -5.15 -1.13
C ALA A 49 4.33 -5.32 -1.00
N VAL A 50 3.86 -5.35 0.24
CA VAL A 50 2.43 -5.20 0.55
C VAL A 50 2.25 -4.08 1.58
N LEU A 51 1.30 -3.18 1.34
CA LEU A 51 0.81 -2.25 2.35
C LEU A 51 -0.53 -2.72 2.88
N THR A 52 -0.71 -2.67 4.19
CA THR A 52 -1.99 -2.85 4.87
C THR A 52 -2.41 -1.54 5.50
N LEU A 53 -3.61 -1.07 5.16
CA LEU A 53 -4.19 0.17 5.67
C LEU A 53 -5.28 -0.19 6.69
N THR A 54 -5.32 0.52 7.81
CA THR A 54 -6.38 0.39 8.81
C THR A 54 -7.11 1.70 9.02
N TYR A 55 -8.34 1.65 9.53
CA TYR A 55 -9.21 2.81 9.66
C TYR A 55 -9.67 3.05 11.11
N ASN A 56 -9.78 4.31 11.52
CA ASN A 56 -10.35 4.71 12.82
C ASN A 56 -11.90 4.67 12.80
N SER A 57 -12.54 5.03 13.91
CA SER A 57 -14.01 5.06 14.04
C SER A 57 -14.70 6.05 13.10
N GLU A 58 -13.98 7.04 12.61
CA GLU A 58 -14.44 8.07 11.68
C GLU A 58 -14.29 7.64 10.21
N ASN A 59 -13.79 6.42 9.96
CA ASN A 59 -13.45 5.87 8.63
C ASN A 59 -12.28 6.58 7.94
N GLU A 60 -11.38 7.20 8.71
CA GLU A 60 -10.14 7.79 8.20
C GLU A 60 -8.99 6.80 8.32
N ILE A 61 -7.99 6.88 7.43
CA ILE A 61 -6.79 6.04 7.51
C ILE A 61 -6.05 6.33 8.81
N ALA A 62 -5.96 5.32 9.67
CA ALA A 62 -5.30 5.40 10.97
C ALA A 62 -3.84 4.91 10.92
N THR A 63 -3.58 3.81 10.19
CA THR A 63 -2.23 3.26 10.07
C THR A 63 -1.98 2.70 8.67
N ILE A 64 -0.70 2.70 8.29
CA ILE A 64 -0.20 1.99 7.12
C ILE A 64 1.01 1.18 7.56
N THR A 65 0.94 -0.14 7.38
CA THR A 65 2.07 -1.04 7.63
C THR A 65 2.59 -1.56 6.30
N LYS A 66 3.91 -1.52 6.11
CA LYS A 66 4.60 -2.16 4.98
C LYS A 66 5.20 -3.49 5.44
N VAL A 67 4.91 -4.56 4.71
CA VAL A 67 5.52 -5.89 4.87
C VAL A 67 6.28 -6.33 3.63
#